data_AF-A0A953DN06-F1
#
_entry.id   AF-A0A953DN06-F1
#
_cell.length_a   1.000
_cell.length_b   1.000
_cell.length_c   1.000
_cell.angle_alpha   90.00
_cell.angle_beta   90.00
_cell.angle_gamma   90.00
#
_symmetry.space_group_name_H-M   'P 1'
#
loop_
_entity.id
_entity.type
_entity.pdbx_description
1 polymer ?
#
loop_
_entity_poly.entity_id
_entity_poly.type
_entity_poly.pdbx_seq_one_letter_code
_entity_poly.pdbx_strand_id
1 'polypeptide(L)' 'MIDPYLLLEGYRLGVFPMATEDDSIEWFSPDPRAILPLETFHVPHALRRVLRRKIFETTIDRAFPE' A
#
# COMPACT_ATOMS: atom_id res chain seq x y z
N MET A 1 0.47 18.45 7.21
CA MET A 1 1.35 17.28 7.43
C MET A 1 0.86 16.58 8.70
N ILE A 2 0.64 15.26 8.65
CA ILE A 2 0.14 14.50 9.80
C ILE A 2 1.30 14.29 10.77
N ASP A 3 1.05 14.41 12.08
CA ASP A 3 2.04 14.07 13.10
C ASP A 3 2.46 12.59 13.00
N PRO A 4 3.76 12.26 12.99
CA PRO A 4 4.22 10.88 12.83
C PRO A 4 3.74 9.92 13.91
N TYR A 5 3.59 10.38 15.17
CA TYR A 5 3.09 9.53 16.25
C TYR A 5 1.62 9.20 16.05
N LEU A 6 0.82 10.21 15.67
CA LEU A 6 -0.59 10.02 15.33
C LEU A 6 -0.75 9.06 14.13
N LEU A 7 0.11 9.18 13.11
CA LEU A 7 0.10 8.27 11.96
C LEU A 7 0.34 6.82 12.37
N LEU A 8 1.37 6.59 13.17
CA LEU A 8 1.72 5.26 13.66
C LEU A 8 0.63 4.68 14.57
N GLU A 9 0.04 5.50 15.45
CA GLU A 9 -1.08 5.08 16.31
C GLU A 9 -2.29 4.65 15.47
N GLY A 10 -2.64 5.43 14.45
CA GLY A 10 -3.74 5.10 13.55
C GLY A 10 -3.56 3.74 12.87
N TYR A 11 -2.40 3.51 12.24
CA TYR A 11 -2.11 2.21 11.62
C TYR A 11 -2.16 1.05 12.61
N ARG A 12 -1.72 1.25 13.87
CA ARG A 12 -1.81 0.23 14.93
C ARG A 12 -3.24 -0.09 15.34
N LEU A 13 -4.14 0.90 15.28
CA LEU A 13 -5.57 0.74 15.56
C LEU A 13 -6.37 0.21 14.34
N GLY A 14 -5.70 -0.03 13.21
CA GLY A 14 -6.36 -0.50 12.00
C GLY A 14 -7.00 0.61 11.17
N VAL A 15 -6.76 1.88 11.50
CA VAL A 15 -7.26 3.04 10.74
C VAL A 15 -6.17 3.64 9.85
N PHE A 16 -6.55 4.28 8.76
CA PHE A 16 -5.60 4.96 7.88
C PHE A 16 -6.15 6.32 7.44
N PRO A 17 -5.29 7.34 7.26
CA PRO A 17 -5.72 8.63 6.75
C PRO A 17 -5.93 8.54 5.23
N MET A 18 -6.97 9.17 4.72
CA MET A 18 -7.23 9.30 3.29
C MET A 18 -7.88 10.65 3.00
N ALA A 19 -7.56 11.23 1.84
CA ALA A 19 -8.16 12.49 1.40
C ALA A 19 -9.60 12.25 0.90
N THR A 20 -10.49 13.16 1.22
CA THR A 20 -11.87 13.24 0.73
C THR A 20 -11.95 14.10 -0.54
N GLU A 21 -13.15 14.22 -1.12
CA GLU A 21 -13.39 15.01 -2.34
C GLU A 21 -13.08 16.51 -2.19
N ASP A 22 -13.12 17.03 -0.95
CA ASP A 22 -12.82 18.43 -0.61
C ASP A 22 -11.37 18.64 -0.16
N ASP A 23 -10.47 17.69 -0.44
CA ASP A 23 -9.05 17.68 -0.04
C ASP A 23 -8.82 17.68 1.48
N SER A 24 -9.85 17.45 2.30
CA SER A 24 -9.67 17.24 3.74
C SER A 24 -9.17 15.82 4.05
N ILE A 25 -8.43 15.64 5.14
CA ILE A 25 -7.91 14.33 5.54
C ILE A 25 -8.79 13.76 6.65
N GLU A 26 -9.36 12.59 6.40
CA GLU A 26 -10.17 11.84 7.36
C GLU A 26 -9.57 10.46 7.66
N TRP A 27 -9.97 9.86 8.78
CA TRP A 27 -9.51 8.54 9.23
C TRP A 27 -10.52 7.45 8.87
N PHE A 28 -10.08 6.44 8.13
CA PHE A 28 -10.94 5.38 7.61
C PHE A 28 -10.68 4.03 8.28
N SER A 29 -11.77 3.31 8.56
CA SER A 29 -11.77 1.92 9.03
C SER A 29 -12.87 1.13 8.31
N PRO A 30 -12.67 0.78 7.04
CA PRO A 30 -13.71 0.13 6.25
C PRO A 30 -14.04 -1.26 6.79
N ASP A 31 -15.33 -1.58 6.78
CA ASP A 31 -15.88 -2.90 7.04
C ASP A 31 -16.80 -3.30 5.88
N PRO A 32 -16.43 -4.32 5.07
CA PRO A 32 -15.27 -5.21 5.22
C PRO A 32 -13.93 -4.55 4.84
N ARG A 33 -12.84 -4.98 5.49
CA ARG A 33 -11.47 -4.58 5.17
C ARG A 33 -10.90 -5.45 4.04
N ALA A 34 -10.45 -4.81 2.96
CA ALA A 34 -9.74 -5.51 1.88
C ALA A 34 -8.35 -5.99 2.36
N ILE A 35 -8.01 -7.25 2.07
CA ILE A 35 -6.71 -7.87 2.35
C ILE A 35 -6.19 -8.59 1.11
N LEU A 36 -4.86 -8.73 0.99
CA LEU A 36 -4.19 -9.49 -0.06
C LEU A 36 -3.37 -10.64 0.55
N PRO A 37 -3.93 -11.85 0.66
CA PRO A 37 -3.19 -13.01 1.15
C PRO A 37 -2.04 -13.34 0.20
N LEU A 38 -0.82 -13.42 0.72
CA LEU A 38 0.39 -13.60 -0.10
C LEU A 38 0.57 -15.07 -0.53
N GLU A 39 0.11 -16.00 0.29
CA GLU A 39 0.18 -17.45 0.08
C GLU A 39 -0.65 -17.90 -1.12
N THR A 40 -1.75 -17.19 -1.38
CA THR A 40 -2.69 -17.50 -2.47
C THR A 40 -2.71 -16.42 -3.55
N PHE A 41 -1.73 -15.51 -3.57
CA PHE A 41 -1.68 -14.44 -4.54
C PHE A 41 -1.59 -14.98 -5.98
N HIS A 42 -2.57 -14.62 -6.81
CA HIS A 42 -2.59 -15.04 -8.20
C HIS A 42 -1.68 -14.15 -9.07
N VAL A 43 -0.57 -14.71 -9.54
CA VAL A 43 0.27 -14.06 -10.55
C VAL A 43 -0.21 -14.46 -11.96
N PRO A 44 -0.70 -13.52 -12.79
CA PRO A 44 -1.14 -13.83 -14.15
C PRO A 44 0.01 -14.41 -15.01
N HIS A 45 -0.31 -15.32 -15.93
CA HIS A 45 0.69 -15.95 -16.79
C HIS A 45 1.55 -14.94 -17.58
N ALA A 46 0.92 -13.88 -18.09
CA ALA A 46 1.60 -12.80 -18.80
C ALA A 46 2.64 -12.09 -17.91
N LEU A 47 2.28 -11.79 -16.66
CA LEU A 47 3.20 -11.17 -15.69
C LEU A 47 4.37 -12.10 -15.38
N ARG A 48 4.12 -13.41 -15.16
CA ARG A 48 5.21 -14.39 -14.97
C ARG A 48 6.19 -14.40 -16.14
N ARG A 49 5.71 -14.26 -17.38
CA ARG A 49 6.58 -14.18 -18.56
C ARG A 49 7.43 -12.92 -18.58
N VAL A 50 6.88 -11.77 -18.18
CA VAL A 50 7.61 -10.50 -18.09
C VAL A 50 8.70 -10.59 -17.02
N LEU A 51 8.36 -11.08 -15.82
CA LEU A 51 9.32 -11.23 -14.71
C LEU A 51 10.50 -12.14 -15.08
N ARG A 52 10.28 -13.23 -15.82
CA ARG A 52 11.35 -14.13 -16.28
C ARG A 52 12.35 -13.47 -17.22
N ARG A 53 11.99 -12.39 -17.92
CA ARG A 53 12.91 -11.69 -18.83
C ARG A 53 13.95 -10.84 -18.09
N LYS A 54 13.76 -10.58 -16.80
CA LYS A 54 14.68 -9.75 -15.97
C LYS A 54 15.03 -8.40 -16.61
N ILE A 55 14.06 -7.77 -17.27
CA ILE A 55 14.22 -6.47 -17.93
C ILE A 55 14.05 -5.29 -16.97
N PHE A 56 13.65 -5.56 -15.73
CA PHE A 56 13.52 -4.58 -14.66
C PHE A 56 14.45 -4.98 -13.50
N GLU A 57 15.05 -3.97 -12.86
CA GLU A 57 15.73 -4.13 -11.58
C GLU A 57 14.73 -3.85 -10.45
N THR A 58 14.65 -4.75 -9.47
CA THR A 58 13.83 -4.55 -8.27
C THR A 58 14.73 -4.12 -7.12
N THR A 59 14.39 -3.01 -6.48
CA THR A 59 15.11 -2.47 -5.32
C THR A 59 14.12 -2.11 -4.23
N ILE A 60 14.59 -2.03 -2.98
CA ILE A 60 13.79 -1.67 -1.80
C ILE A 60 14.41 -0.40 -1.23
N ASP A 61 13.57 0.58 -0.90
CA ASP A 61 13.95 1.87 -0.30
C ASP A 61 15.03 2.67 -1.09
N ARG A 62 15.18 2.41 -2.39
CA ARG A 62 16.18 3.11 -3.23
C ARG A 62 15.86 4.60 -3.43
N ALA A 63 14.58 4.93 -3.48
CA ALA A 63 14.08 6.25 -3.84
C ALA A 63 12.69 6.44 -3.23
N PHE A 64 12.61 6.62 -1.91
CA PHE A 64 11.34 6.79 -1.18
C PHE A 64 10.75 8.22 -1.30
N PRO A 65 11.58 9.29 -1.31
CA PRO A 65 11.08 10.67 -1.50
C PRO A 65 10.74 11.06 -2.94
N GLU A 66 11.31 10.38 -3.94
CA GLU A 66 11.10 10.64 -5.38
C GLU A 66 9.76 10.11 -5.91
#